data_AF-A0A7W7W768-F1
#
_entry.id   AF-A0A7W7W768-F1
#
_cell.length_a   1.000
_cell.length_b   1.000
_cell.length_c   1.000
_cell.angle_alpha   90.00
_cell.angle_beta   90.00
_cell.angle_gamma   90.00
#
_symmetry.space_group_name_H-M   'P 1'
#
loop_
_entity.id
_entity.type
_entity.pdbx_description
1 polymer ?
#
loop_
_entity_poly.entity_id
_entity_poly.type
_entity_poly.pdbx_seq_one_letter_code
_entity_poly.pdbx_strand_id
1 'polypeptide(L)'
;MRIVPMVEIRPIDVFQAWMVADLDAFSTIAISGHLTPAEIGAVIATLAEVHLRDEDGLDLAEADASTVIRALLEQDDLILPGGLEVRDLNAGPAIVPGCCCGLESWREWSQVLSGEYPWLGHDPTPRIALDGDRIRVWQDSHVEGGDSVDLPVAVPMAGCGGS
;
A
#
# COMPACT_ATOMS: atom_id res chain seq x y z
N MET A 1 13.11 -6.46 -11.25
CA MET A 1 11.73 -6.02 -10.95
C MET A 1 11.39 -6.33 -9.50
N ARG A 2 10.68 -5.43 -8.83
CA ARG A 2 10.26 -5.59 -7.42
C ARG A 2 8.86 -5.00 -7.23
N ILE A 3 8.01 -5.69 -6.49
CA ILE A 3 6.77 -5.15 -5.94
C ILE A 3 7.08 -4.66 -4.52
N VAL A 4 6.75 -3.41 -4.24
CA VAL A 4 7.05 -2.75 -2.97
C VAL A 4 5.73 -2.30 -2.34
N PRO A 5 5.40 -2.77 -1.13
CA PRO A 5 4.27 -2.23 -0.38
C PRO A 5 4.60 -0.82 0.10
N MET A 6 3.77 0.14 -0.24
CA MET A 6 3.93 1.55 0.08
C MET A 6 2.78 2.01 0.96
N VAL A 7 3.10 2.85 1.94
CA VAL A 7 2.11 3.53 2.80
C VAL A 7 2.25 5.03 2.60
N GLU A 8 1.14 5.70 2.34
CA GLU A 8 1.03 7.15 2.35
C GLU A 8 0.83 7.62 3.80
N ILE A 9 1.72 8.49 4.27
CA ILE A 9 1.71 9.04 5.62
C ILE A 9 0.66 10.14 5.69
N ARG A 10 -0.20 10.05 6.69
CA ARG A 10 -1.26 11.04 6.93
C ARG A 10 -0.76 12.21 7.76
N PRO A 11 -1.47 13.35 7.79
CA PRO A 11 -1.12 14.45 8.68
C PRO A 11 -1.23 14.02 10.15
N ILE A 12 -0.09 13.69 10.77
CA ILE A 12 0.02 13.18 12.15
C ILE A 12 0.78 14.16 13.07
N ASP A 13 0.79 15.45 12.72
CA ASP A 13 1.55 16.51 13.40
C ASP A 13 1.13 16.73 14.86
N VAL A 14 -0.14 16.47 15.18
CA VAL A 14 -0.68 16.57 16.54
C VAL A 14 -0.57 15.28 17.35
N PHE A 15 -0.09 14.18 16.76
CA PHE A 15 -0.06 12.87 17.41
C PHE A 15 1.05 12.78 18.45
N GLN A 16 0.72 12.39 19.69
CA GLN A 16 1.67 12.39 20.82
C GLN A 16 1.81 11.05 21.55
N ALA A 17 1.04 10.01 21.18
CA ALA A 17 1.01 8.77 21.96
C ALA A 17 2.34 7.99 21.96
N TRP A 18 3.18 8.17 20.93
CA TRP A 18 4.54 7.62 20.82
C TRP A 18 5.38 8.43 19.82
N MET A 19 6.67 8.08 19.73
CA MET A 19 7.60 8.69 18.78
C MET A 19 7.27 8.30 17.34
N VAL A 20 7.10 9.31 16.48
CA VAL A 20 6.93 9.16 15.03
C VAL A 20 8.11 9.82 14.31
N ALA A 21 8.42 9.30 13.12
CA ALA A 21 9.41 9.94 12.25
C ALA A 21 8.87 11.27 11.71
N ASP A 22 9.77 12.25 11.52
CA ASP A 22 9.45 13.52 10.88
C ASP A 22 9.34 13.30 9.36
N LEU A 23 8.11 13.10 8.89
CA LEU A 23 7.77 12.80 7.51
C LEU A 23 6.73 13.80 7.03
N ASP A 24 6.89 14.28 5.80
CA ASP A 24 5.92 15.20 5.21
C ASP A 24 4.55 14.52 5.06
N ALA A 25 3.48 15.28 5.28
CA ALA A 25 2.12 14.80 5.02
C ALA A 25 1.97 14.37 3.55
N PHE A 26 1.32 13.23 3.34
CA PHE A 26 1.14 12.57 2.05
C PHE A 26 2.44 12.07 1.39
N SER A 27 3.57 12.06 2.11
CA SER A 27 4.75 11.33 1.67
C SER A 27 4.52 9.83 1.75
N THR A 28 5.27 9.05 0.96
CA THR A 28 5.14 7.59 0.95
C THR A 28 6.37 6.91 1.57
N ILE A 29 6.14 5.87 2.36
CA ILE A 29 7.18 5.00 2.91
C ILE A 29 7.03 3.56 2.45
N ALA A 30 8.14 2.90 2.14
CA ALA A 30 8.17 1.49 1.78
C ALA A 30 8.12 0.59 3.02
N ILE A 31 7.12 -0.29 3.12
CA ILE A 31 7.05 -1.28 4.19
C ILE A 31 8.10 -2.36 3.96
N SER A 32 9.05 -2.44 4.89
CA SER A 32 10.15 -3.38 4.81
C SER A 32 10.67 -3.74 6.20
N GLY A 33 11.49 -4.78 6.29
CA GLY A 33 12.17 -5.17 7.54
C GLY A 33 13.27 -4.19 7.99
N HIS A 34 13.44 -3.06 7.30
CA HIS A 34 14.45 -2.04 7.60
C HIS A 34 13.86 -0.76 8.20
N LEU A 35 12.54 -0.70 8.42
CA LEU A 35 11.92 0.44 9.07
C LEU A 35 12.48 0.65 10.47
N THR A 36 12.81 1.89 10.79
CA THR A 36 13.15 2.32 12.14
C THR A 36 11.92 2.29 13.05
N PRO A 37 12.10 2.24 14.38
CA PRO A 37 10.97 2.32 15.31
C PRO A 37 10.08 3.56 15.12
N ALA A 38 10.67 4.71 14.77
CA ALA A 38 9.93 5.95 14.55
C ALA A 38 9.11 5.90 13.24
N GLU A 39 9.64 5.27 12.19
CA GLU A 39 8.90 5.05 10.94
C GLU A 39 7.76 4.04 11.14
N ILE A 40 7.98 2.96 11.90
CA ILE A 40 6.91 2.05 12.33
C ILE A 40 5.85 2.84 13.10
N GLY A 41 6.28 3.71 14.01
CA GLY A 41 5.41 4.61 14.75
C GLY A 41 4.55 5.50 13.84
N ALA A 42 5.12 6.06 12.77
CA ALA A 42 4.40 6.88 11.80
C ALA A 42 3.36 6.08 11.00
N VAL A 43 3.68 4.83 10.63
CA VAL A 43 2.72 3.92 9.95
C VAL A 43 1.53 3.60 10.86
N ILE A 44 1.77 3.30 12.14
CA ILE A 44 0.68 3.01 13.09
C ILE A 44 -0.10 4.28 13.43
N ALA A 45 0.57 5.44 13.55
CA ALA A 45 -0.10 6.73 13.76
C ALA A 45 -0.98 7.10 12.55
N THR A 46 -0.57 6.74 11.34
CA THR A 46 -1.38 6.87 10.13
C THR A 46 -2.66 6.04 10.22
N LEU A 47 -2.59 4.79 10.70
CA LEU A 47 -3.81 4.01 10.97
C LEU A 47 -4.70 4.72 11.98
N ALA A 48 -4.13 5.24 13.08
CA ALA A 48 -4.90 5.97 14.07
C ALA A 48 -5.60 7.21 13.47
N GLU A 49 -4.90 8.00 12.64
CA GLU A 49 -5.46 9.17 11.97
C GLU A 49 -6.65 8.80 11.06
N VAL A 50 -6.52 7.72 10.30
CA VAL A 50 -7.54 7.30 9.34
C VAL A 50 -8.80 6.77 10.03
N HIS A 51 -8.62 6.04 11.14
CA HIS A 51 -9.70 5.25 11.74
C HIS A 51 -10.31 5.87 12.99
N LEU A 52 -9.55 6.69 13.71
CA LEU A 52 -9.93 7.16 15.04
C LEU A 52 -10.23 8.66 15.09
N ARG A 53 -10.22 9.36 13.94
CA ARG A 53 -10.67 10.76 13.86
C ARG A 53 -12.19 10.86 13.93
N ASP A 54 -12.65 11.72 14.84
CA ASP A 54 -14.03 12.11 15.19
C ASP A 54 -15.18 11.73 14.24
N GLU A 55 -16.14 10.94 14.75
CA GLU A 55 -17.38 11.42 15.39
C GLU A 55 -17.69 10.68 16.75
N ASP A 56 -16.90 9.65 17.14
CA ASP A 56 -17.15 8.76 18.29
C ASP A 56 -16.01 8.64 19.36
N GLY A 57 -15.05 9.59 19.45
CA GLY A 57 -14.53 9.98 20.78
C GLY A 57 -13.08 9.69 21.22
N LEU A 58 -12.08 9.64 20.33
CA LEU A 58 -10.66 9.65 20.77
C LEU A 58 -9.88 10.86 20.24
N ASP A 59 -9.57 11.80 21.14
CA ASP A 59 -8.61 12.86 20.86
C ASP A 59 -7.19 12.27 20.82
N LEU A 60 -6.68 12.05 19.61
CA LEU A 60 -5.34 11.49 19.37
C LEU A 60 -4.20 12.38 19.87
N ALA A 61 -4.45 13.67 20.11
CA ALA A 61 -3.44 14.57 20.67
C ALA A 61 -3.23 14.31 22.17
N GLU A 62 -4.25 13.78 22.86
CA GLU A 62 -4.21 13.53 24.31
C GLU A 62 -4.16 12.04 24.68
N ALA A 63 -4.52 11.14 23.75
CA ALA A 63 -4.58 9.71 24.00
C ALA A 63 -3.20 9.07 24.26
N ASP A 64 -3.15 8.17 25.25
CA ASP A 64 -1.96 7.36 25.47
C ASP A 64 -1.84 6.20 24.46
N ALA A 65 -0.64 5.63 24.36
CA ALA A 65 -0.34 4.55 23.42
C ALA A 65 -1.27 3.34 23.57
N SER A 66 -1.62 2.98 24.81
CA SER A 66 -2.43 1.78 25.07
C SER A 66 -3.87 1.98 24.62
N THR A 67 -4.39 3.19 24.76
CA THR A 67 -5.73 3.57 24.34
C THR A 67 -5.84 3.58 22.83
N VAL A 68 -4.88 4.19 22.13
CA VAL A 68 -4.85 4.20 20.67
C VAL A 68 -4.76 2.77 20.11
N ILE A 69 -3.85 1.93 20.63
CA ILE A 69 -3.71 0.55 20.14
C ILE A 69 -4.97 -0.27 20.40
N ARG A 70 -5.62 -0.13 21.57
CA ARG A 70 -6.87 -0.83 21.84
C ARG A 70 -7.97 -0.43 20.87
N ALA A 71 -8.13 0.88 20.63
CA ALA A 71 -9.14 1.39 19.70
C ALA A 71 -8.89 0.91 18.26
N LEU A 72 -7.63 0.81 17.83
CA LEU A 72 -7.27 0.21 16.53
C LEU A 72 -7.61 -1.27 16.45
N LEU A 73 -7.40 -2.03 17.53
CA LEU A 73 -7.71 -3.47 17.57
C LEU A 73 -9.22 -3.75 17.60
N GLU A 74 -10.03 -2.77 17.94
CA GLU A 74 -11.50 -2.84 17.93
C GLU A 74 -12.10 -2.52 16.55
N GLN A 75 -11.30 -2.05 15.60
CA GLN A 75 -11.76 -1.81 14.22
C GLN A 75 -11.92 -3.13 13.47
N ASP A 76 -13.04 -3.28 12.76
CA ASP A 76 -13.31 -4.47 11.93
C ASP A 76 -12.40 -4.51 10.70
N ASP A 77 -12.15 -3.36 10.07
CA ASP A 77 -11.33 -3.22 8.86
C ASP A 77 -10.37 -2.04 8.98
N LEU A 78 -9.07 -2.32 8.77
CA LEU A 78 -8.02 -1.30 8.79
C LEU A 78 -7.57 -0.96 7.37
N ILE A 79 -8.00 0.21 6.91
CA ILE A 79 -7.51 0.90 5.71
C ILE A 79 -6.15 1.52 6.00
N LEU A 80 -5.16 1.20 5.17
CA LEU A 80 -3.83 1.78 5.23
C LEU A 80 -3.52 2.46 3.89
N PRO A 81 -3.67 3.79 3.80
CA PRO A 81 -3.46 4.55 2.56
C PRO A 81 -2.14 4.20 1.88
N GLY A 82 -2.15 4.10 0.55
CA GLY A 82 -0.99 3.72 -0.25
C GLY A 82 -1.33 2.59 -1.21
N GLY A 83 -0.49 1.55 -1.27
CA GLY A 83 -0.73 0.40 -2.15
C GLY A 83 0.53 -0.30 -2.58
N LEU A 84 0.50 -0.92 -3.77
CA LEU A 84 1.64 -1.62 -4.35
C LEU A 84 2.31 -0.78 -5.43
N GLU A 85 3.60 -0.53 -5.25
CA GLU A 85 4.45 0.09 -6.25
C GLU A 85 5.24 -0.99 -7.01
N VAL A 86 5.35 -0.84 -8.32
CA VAL A 86 6.11 -1.75 -9.17
C VAL A 86 7.34 -1.04 -9.72
N ARG A 87 8.52 -1.55 -9.40
CA ARG A 87 9.80 -1.03 -9.90
C ARG A 87 10.41 -2.01 -10.89
N ASP A 88 10.72 -1.55 -12.10
CA ASP A 88 11.77 -2.20 -12.88
C ASP A 88 13.14 -1.73 -12.40
N LEU A 89 14.03 -2.68 -12.11
CA LEU A 89 15.38 -2.37 -11.62
C LEU A 89 16.35 -2.03 -12.77
N ASN A 90 15.93 -2.25 -14.03
CA ASN A 90 16.83 -2.16 -15.17
C ASN A 90 16.74 -0.84 -15.95
N ALA A 91 15.60 -0.13 -15.99
CA ALA A 91 15.56 1.22 -16.62
C ALA A 91 14.23 2.02 -16.49
N GLY A 92 13.12 1.45 -16.00
CA GLY A 92 11.82 2.13 -16.05
C GLY A 92 11.52 3.04 -14.85
N PRO A 93 10.64 4.06 -15.01
CA PRO A 93 10.02 4.72 -13.86
C PRO A 93 9.22 3.72 -13.03
N ALA A 94 9.10 3.99 -11.73
CA ALA A 94 8.23 3.20 -10.87
C ALA A 94 6.76 3.47 -11.23
N ILE A 95 5.96 2.42 -11.26
CA ILE A 95 4.50 2.55 -11.27
C ILE A 95 4.07 2.67 -9.82
N VAL A 96 3.43 3.79 -9.49
CA VAL A 96 3.09 4.15 -8.12
C VAL A 96 1.63 3.82 -7.81
N PRO A 97 1.25 3.65 -6.53
CA PRO A 97 -0.14 3.48 -6.16
C PRO A 97 -0.99 4.69 -6.57
N GLY A 98 -2.24 4.45 -6.95
CA GLY A 98 -3.20 5.51 -7.17
C GLY A 98 -3.84 5.99 -5.87
N CYS A 99 -4.33 7.23 -5.86
CA CYS A 99 -5.00 7.76 -4.68
C CYS A 99 -6.34 7.04 -4.42
N CYS A 100 -6.78 7.06 -3.17
CA CYS A 100 -7.99 6.37 -2.69
C CYS A 100 -7.93 4.83 -2.79
N CYS A 101 -6.78 4.26 -3.14
CA CYS A 101 -6.45 2.87 -2.90
C CYS A 101 -5.61 2.76 -1.62
N GLY A 102 -5.65 1.60 -0.98
CA GLY A 102 -4.84 1.32 0.19
C GLY A 102 -4.13 -0.02 0.08
N LEU A 103 -3.14 -0.21 0.94
CA LEU A 103 -2.35 -1.43 0.99
C LEU A 103 -3.22 -2.64 1.38
N GLU A 104 -4.32 -2.46 2.10
CA GLU A 104 -5.28 -3.51 2.44
C GLU A 104 -5.86 -4.24 1.21
N SER A 105 -6.03 -3.53 0.09
CA SER A 105 -6.57 -4.06 -1.17
C SER A 105 -5.52 -4.81 -2.01
N TRP A 106 -4.29 -5.03 -1.52
CA TRP A 106 -3.23 -5.70 -2.30
C TRP A 106 -3.63 -7.05 -2.89
N ARG A 107 -4.53 -7.79 -2.23
CA ARG A 107 -5.00 -9.11 -2.69
C ARG A 107 -5.86 -9.02 -3.95
N GLU A 108 -6.52 -7.89 -4.19
CA GLU A 108 -7.36 -7.67 -5.36
C GLU A 108 -6.54 -7.72 -6.66
N TRP A 109 -5.23 -7.49 -6.60
CA TRP A 109 -4.33 -7.68 -7.75
C TRP A 109 -4.38 -9.11 -8.30
N SER A 110 -4.71 -10.12 -7.47
CA SER A 110 -4.85 -11.51 -7.93
C SER A 110 -6.05 -11.72 -8.88
N GLN A 111 -7.04 -10.83 -8.88
CA GLN A 111 -8.19 -10.87 -9.79
C GLN A 111 -7.75 -10.73 -11.26
N VAL A 112 -6.57 -10.14 -11.52
CA VAL A 112 -6.03 -10.09 -12.89
C VAL A 112 -5.83 -11.49 -13.50
N LEU A 113 -5.58 -12.50 -12.65
CA LEU A 113 -5.39 -13.88 -13.11
C LEU A 113 -6.70 -14.54 -13.57
N SER A 114 -7.87 -14.03 -13.14
CA SER A 114 -9.19 -14.41 -13.67
C SER A 114 -9.62 -13.55 -14.85
N GLY A 115 -8.78 -12.61 -15.32
CA GLY A 115 -9.09 -11.68 -16.40
C GLY A 115 -9.91 -10.47 -15.96
N GLU A 116 -10.01 -10.22 -14.65
CA GLU A 116 -10.67 -9.04 -14.09
C GLU A 116 -9.71 -7.85 -14.01
N TYR A 117 -10.28 -6.64 -13.92
CA TYR A 117 -9.55 -5.38 -13.82
C TYR A 117 -9.81 -4.74 -12.46
N PRO A 118 -8.96 -5.00 -11.45
CA PRO A 118 -9.14 -4.41 -10.13
C PRO A 118 -9.01 -2.88 -10.21
N TRP A 119 -9.77 -2.18 -9.37
CA TRP A 119 -9.64 -0.73 -9.25
C TRP A 119 -8.41 -0.41 -8.41
N LEU A 120 -7.45 0.31 -8.99
CA LEU A 120 -6.16 0.59 -8.35
C LEU A 120 -6.02 2.06 -7.92
N GLY A 121 -7.14 2.73 -7.68
CA GLY A 121 -7.19 4.14 -7.31
C GLY A 121 -7.50 5.09 -8.47
N HIS A 122 -7.63 6.37 -8.11
CA HIS A 122 -7.70 7.50 -9.02
C HIS A 122 -6.28 7.96 -9.41
N ASP A 123 -6.12 9.22 -9.83
CA ASP A 123 -4.84 9.81 -10.23
C ASP A 123 -3.77 9.76 -9.10
N PRO A 124 -2.51 9.36 -9.38
CA PRO A 124 -2.04 8.78 -10.63
C PRO A 124 -2.68 7.40 -10.81
N THR A 125 -3.18 7.05 -12.00
CA THR A 125 -4.07 5.90 -12.18
C THR A 125 -3.35 4.63 -12.66
N PRO A 126 -2.77 3.78 -11.78
CA PRO A 126 -2.15 2.55 -12.22
C PRO A 126 -3.19 1.58 -12.79
N ARG A 127 -2.72 0.75 -13.70
CA ARG A 127 -3.53 -0.25 -14.41
C ARG A 127 -2.76 -1.55 -14.46
N ILE A 128 -3.50 -2.65 -14.43
CA ILE A 128 -2.97 -4.01 -14.47
C ILE A 128 -3.82 -4.87 -15.40
N ALA A 129 -3.18 -5.71 -16.19
CA ALA A 129 -3.87 -6.66 -17.06
C ALA A 129 -3.01 -7.90 -17.31
N LEU A 130 -3.67 -9.02 -17.60
CA LEU A 130 -3.03 -10.23 -18.10
C LEU A 130 -2.84 -10.08 -19.62
N ASP A 131 -1.59 -10.12 -20.08
CA ASP A 131 -1.19 -10.13 -21.48
C ASP A 131 -0.44 -11.44 -21.78
N GLY A 132 -1.17 -12.43 -22.30
CA GLY A 132 -0.63 -13.76 -22.53
C GLY A 132 -0.23 -14.47 -21.23
N ASP A 133 1.07 -14.70 -21.06
CA ASP A 133 1.67 -15.36 -19.88
C ASP A 133 2.30 -14.36 -18.89
N ARG A 134 2.03 -13.07 -19.05
CA ARG A 134 2.58 -11.99 -18.24
C ARG A 134 1.49 -11.08 -17.71
N ILE A 135 1.77 -10.49 -16.55
CA ILE A 135 0.94 -9.42 -16.01
C ILE A 135 1.63 -8.11 -16.41
N ARG A 136 0.99 -7.32 -17.27
CA ARG A 136 1.47 -5.98 -17.58
C ARG A 136 0.88 -4.99 -16.59
N VAL A 137 1.74 -4.15 -16.02
CA VAL A 137 1.35 -3.02 -15.18
C VAL A 137 1.82 -1.75 -15.88
N TRP A 138 1.01 -0.70 -15.84
CA TRP A 138 1.37 0.60 -16.41
C TRP A 138 0.70 1.74 -15.65
N GLN A 139 1.25 2.94 -15.81
CA GLN A 139 0.71 4.15 -15.20
C GLN A 139 -0.21 4.87 -16.21
N ASP A 140 -1.37 5.31 -15.75
CA ASP A 140 -2.33 6.12 -16.49
C ASP A 140 -2.81 5.48 -17.81
N SER A 141 -3.34 6.31 -18.71
CA SER A 141 -3.89 5.89 -19.99
C SER A 141 -2.81 5.77 -21.07
N HIS A 142 -1.92 4.78 -20.97
CA HIS A 142 -1.12 4.35 -22.13
C HIS A 142 -0.94 2.84 -22.20
N VAL A 143 -1.67 2.21 -23.13
CA VAL A 143 -1.44 0.80 -23.55
C VAL A 143 -0.59 0.74 -24.83
N GLU A 144 -0.51 1.83 -25.62
CA GLU A 144 0.34 1.91 -26.81
C GLU A 144 1.47 2.92 -26.60
N GLY A 145 2.70 2.41 -26.48
CA GLY A 145 3.94 3.20 -26.48
C GLY A 145 4.35 3.86 -25.17
N GLY A 146 3.60 3.66 -24.07
CA GLY A 146 3.95 4.18 -22.74
C GLY A 146 4.84 3.23 -21.93
N ASP A 147 5.41 3.76 -20.85
CA ASP A 147 6.22 2.97 -19.91
C ASP A 147 5.34 1.94 -19.19
N SER A 148 5.73 0.68 -19.27
CA SER A 148 5.05 -0.45 -18.62
C SER A 148 6.07 -1.41 -18.03
N VAL A 149 5.65 -2.15 -17.00
CA VAL A 149 6.45 -3.20 -16.38
C VAL A 149 5.71 -4.52 -16.51
N ASP A 150 6.39 -5.51 -17.10
CA ASP A 150 5.89 -6.88 -17.23
C ASP A 150 6.33 -7.71 -16.01
N LEU A 151 5.36 -8.16 -15.21
CA LEU A 151 5.57 -9.15 -14.16
C LEU A 151 5.38 -10.58 -14.72
N PRO A 152 6.22 -11.56 -14.33
CA PRO A 152 5.97 -12.94 -14.68
C PRO A 152 4.77 -13.49 -13.91
N VAL A 153 3.92 -14.27 -14.56
CA VAL A 153 2.94 -15.10 -13.84
C VAL A 153 3.71 -16.25 -13.21
N ALA A 154 3.91 -16.20 -11.88
CA ALA A 154 4.44 -17.33 -11.16
C ALA A 154 3.38 -18.44 -11.15
N VAL A 155 3.56 -19.46 -12.00
CA VAL A 155 2.79 -20.70 -11.86
C VAL A 155 3.26 -21.37 -10.56
N PRO A 156 2.37 -21.74 -9.63
CA PRO A 156 2.78 -22.53 -8.48
C PRO A 156 3.51 -23.76 -8.99
N MET A 157 4.78 -23.94 -8.59
CA MET A 157 5.51 -25.16 -8.86
C MET A 157 4.65 -26.32 -8.39
N ALA A 158 4.14 -27.13 -9.32
CA ALA A 158 3.46 -28.37 -9.01
C ALA A 158 4.38 -29.15 -8.07
N GLY A 159 3.86 -29.50 -6.89
CA GLY A 159 4.65 -30.04 -5.78
C GLY A 159 5.56 -31.17 -6.21
N CYS A 160 6.72 -31.27 -5.57
CA CYS A 160 7.60 -32.44 -5.65
C CYS A 160 6.76 -33.70 -5.43
N GLY A 161 6.51 -34.44 -6.52
CA GLY A 161 5.92 -35.76 -6.48
C GLY A 161 6.87 -36.66 -5.70
N GLY A 162 6.37 -37.24 -4.60
CA GLY A 162 7.06 -38.27 -3.88
C GLY A 162 7.31 -39.48 -4.77
N SER A 163 8.47 -40.09 -4.59
CA SER A 163 8.78 -41.48 -4.95
C SER A 163 9.64 -42.05 -3.84
#